data_AF-A0A8D8PTI3-F1
#
_entry.id   AF-A0A8D8PTI3-F1
#
_cell.length_a   1.000
_cell.length_b   1.000
_cell.length_c   1.000
_cell.angle_alpha   90.00
_cell.angle_beta   90.00
_cell.angle_gamma   90.00
#
_symmetry.space_group_name_H-M   'P 1'
#
loop_
_entity.id
_entity.type
_entity.pdbx_description
1 polymer ?
#
loop_
_entity_poly.entity_id
_entity_poly.type
_entity_poly.pdbx_seq_one_letter_code
_entity_poly.pdbx_strand_id
1 'polypeptide(L)'
;MNAPPTFESFLLFDGEKKIIKELDTKVPNAAIFTVNKEDHTLGNMIRNQLLKDPHVLFAGYKQPHPLEHKFILRIQTTAESTPHEALMNAITDLLAELSLFEERFKEAIKEKTEGLD
;
A
#
# COMPACT_ATOMS: atom_id res chain seq x y z
N MET A 1 -5.07 -33.67 -4.62
CA MET A 1 -5.86 -32.51 -4.12
C MET A 1 -5.38 -31.31 -4.93
N ASN A 2 -6.26 -30.48 -5.50
CA ASN A 2 -5.87 -29.38 -6.42
C ASN A 2 -5.72 -28.02 -5.71
N ALA A 3 -5.56 -28.02 -4.39
CA ALA A 3 -5.38 -26.80 -3.62
C ALA A 3 -3.92 -26.33 -3.76
N PRO A 4 -3.68 -25.03 -4.05
CA PRO A 4 -2.34 -24.47 -4.03
C PRO A 4 -1.75 -24.50 -2.61
N PRO A 5 -0.42 -24.53 -2.49
CA PRO A 5 0.24 -24.43 -1.19
C PRO A 5 0.02 -23.06 -0.55
N THR A 6 -0.10 -23.00 0.78
CA THR A 6 -0.43 -21.77 1.51
C THR A 6 0.61 -20.65 1.39
N PHE A 7 1.89 -21.00 1.26
CA PHE A 7 2.98 -20.02 1.12
C PHE A 7 2.92 -19.23 -0.19
N GLU A 8 2.20 -19.74 -1.20
CA GLU A 8 2.04 -19.06 -2.49
C GLU A 8 1.38 -17.68 -2.34
N SER A 9 0.66 -17.45 -1.24
CA SER A 9 -0.02 -16.18 -0.95
C SER A 9 0.91 -15.00 -0.72
N PHE A 10 2.10 -15.23 -0.16
CA PHE A 10 3.04 -14.17 0.22
C PHE A 10 4.45 -14.34 -0.38
N LEU A 11 4.81 -15.57 -0.79
CA LEU A 11 6.12 -15.85 -1.37
C LEU A 11 6.13 -15.49 -2.86
N LEU A 12 7.09 -14.67 -3.28
CA LEU A 12 7.37 -14.43 -4.70
C LEU A 12 8.10 -15.62 -5.31
N PHE A 13 7.67 -16.06 -6.49
CA PHE A 13 8.37 -17.09 -7.24
C PHE A 13 9.53 -16.50 -8.06
N ASP A 14 10.43 -17.38 -8.53
CA ASP A 14 11.57 -16.97 -9.34
C ASP A 14 11.12 -16.25 -10.62
N GLY A 15 11.62 -15.02 -10.80
CA GLY A 15 11.26 -14.15 -11.93
C GLY A 15 10.07 -13.22 -11.67
N GLU A 16 9.31 -13.42 -10.59
CA GLU A 16 8.25 -12.48 -10.20
C GLU A 16 8.82 -11.23 -9.53
N LYS A 17 8.36 -10.06 -9.98
CA LYS A 17 8.68 -8.78 -9.33
C LYS A 17 7.62 -8.45 -8.30
N LYS A 18 8.02 -7.90 -7.14
CA LYS A 18 7.07 -7.43 -6.12
C LYS A 18 6.16 -6.33 -6.66
N ILE A 19 6.72 -5.38 -7.39
CA ILE A 19 6.01 -4.22 -7.93
C ILE A 19 6.35 -4.06 -9.41
N ILE A 20 5.32 -3.84 -10.23
CA ILE A 20 5.44 -3.52 -11.64
C ILE A 20 4.73 -2.18 -11.88
N LYS A 21 5.42 -1.23 -12.50
CA LYS A 21 4.89 0.09 -12.84
C LYS A 21 4.63 0.19 -14.33
N GLU A 22 3.43 0.62 -14.69
CA GLU A 22 3.01 0.91 -16.06
C GLU A 22 2.42 2.32 -16.11
N LEU A 23 2.71 3.08 -17.18
CA LEU A 23 2.10 4.40 -17.36
C LEU A 23 0.72 4.23 -18.01
N ASP A 24 -0.30 4.91 -17.49
CA ASP A 24 -1.63 4.90 -18.09
C ASP A 24 -1.64 5.86 -19.29
N THR A 25 -1.74 5.32 -20.50
CA THR A 25 -1.70 6.13 -21.73
C THR A 25 -3.02 6.85 -22.02
N LYS A 26 -4.10 6.54 -21.28
CA LYS A 26 -5.43 7.10 -21.53
C LYS A 26 -5.62 8.49 -20.93
N VAL A 27 -4.88 8.80 -19.87
CA VAL A 27 -4.99 10.06 -19.14
C VAL A 27 -3.59 10.59 -18.82
N PRO A 28 -3.39 11.92 -18.84
CA PRO A 28 -2.10 12.49 -18.48
C PRO A 28 -1.78 12.25 -17.01
N ASN A 29 -0.48 12.07 -16.74
CA ASN A 29 0.07 11.97 -15.39
C ASN A 29 -0.60 10.93 -14.49
N ALA A 30 -0.85 9.75 -15.04
CA ALA A 30 -1.35 8.62 -14.28
C ALA A 30 -0.50 7.37 -14.50
N ALA A 31 -0.43 6.54 -13.47
CA ALA A 31 0.31 5.29 -13.47
C ALA A 31 -0.47 4.18 -12.78
N ILE A 32 -0.23 2.96 -13.24
CA ILE A 32 -0.77 1.73 -12.71
C ILE A 32 0.39 0.96 -12.07
N PHE A 33 0.22 0.60 -10.81
CA PHE A 33 1.15 -0.18 -10.02
C PHE A 33 0.50 -1.53 -9.72
N THR A 34 1.07 -2.61 -10.23
CA THR A 34 0.68 -3.97 -9.88
C THR A 34 1.60 -4.46 -8.78
N VAL A 35 1.03 -4.81 -7.62
CA VAL A 35 1.76 -5.30 -6.46
C VAL A 35 1.41 -6.77 -6.25
N ASN A 36 2.42 -7.63 -6.38
CA ASN A 36 2.28 -9.07 -6.26
C ASN A 36 2.45 -9.53 -4.81
N LYS A 37 1.77 -10.63 -4.47
CA LYS A 37 1.81 -11.28 -3.16
C LYS A 37 1.40 -10.32 -2.04
N GLU A 38 0.37 -9.54 -2.30
CA GLU A 38 -0.24 -8.58 -1.38
C GLU A 38 -1.76 -8.56 -1.60
N ASP A 39 -2.47 -8.03 -0.62
CA ASP A 39 -3.93 -8.03 -0.57
C ASP A 39 -4.51 -6.65 -0.22
N HIS A 40 -5.78 -6.65 0.18
CA HIS A 40 -6.52 -5.47 0.62
C HIS A 40 -5.89 -4.77 1.84
N THR A 41 -5.12 -5.47 2.68
CA THR A 41 -4.50 -4.91 3.88
C THR A 41 -3.58 -3.76 3.49
N LEU A 42 -2.64 -4.01 2.58
CA LEU A 42 -1.71 -3.00 2.10
C LEU A 42 -2.40 -2.03 1.12
N GLY A 43 -3.19 -2.55 0.19
CA GLY A 43 -3.86 -1.74 -0.84
C GLY A 43 -4.77 -0.65 -0.26
N ASN A 44 -5.54 -0.99 0.79
CA ASN A 44 -6.44 -0.04 1.43
C ASN A 44 -5.69 1.03 2.23
N MET A 45 -4.63 0.64 2.95
CA MET A 45 -3.79 1.59 3.71
C MET A 45 -3.17 2.64 2.78
N ILE A 46 -2.53 2.20 1.70
CA ILE A 46 -1.88 3.09 0.73
C ILE A 46 -2.92 3.97 0.04
N ARG A 47 -4.06 3.43 -0.38
CA ARG A 47 -5.13 4.21 -0.99
C ARG A 47 -5.59 5.33 -0.06
N ASN A 48 -5.86 5.02 1.20
CA ASN A 48 -6.35 6.02 2.15
C ASN A 48 -5.31 7.12 2.39
N GLN A 49 -4.03 6.78 2.43
CA GLN A 49 -2.97 7.77 2.57
C GLN A 49 -2.82 8.66 1.33
N LEU A 50 -2.88 8.08 0.14
CA LEU A 50 -2.85 8.83 -1.12
C LEU A 50 -4.02 9.82 -1.24
N LEU A 51 -5.21 9.46 -0.74
CA LEU A 51 -6.37 10.34 -0.75
C LEU A 51 -6.28 11.51 0.24
N LYS A 52 -5.29 11.52 1.15
CA LYS A 52 -5.00 12.69 2.01
C LYS A 52 -4.19 13.76 1.28
N ASP A 53 -3.48 13.41 0.20
CA ASP A 53 -2.64 14.35 -0.55
C ASP A 53 -3.50 15.19 -1.53
N PRO A 54 -3.51 16.54 -1.40
CA PRO A 54 -4.28 17.41 -2.29
C PRO A 54 -3.81 17.39 -3.76
N HIS A 55 -2.59 16.92 -4.04
CA HIS A 55 -2.06 16.81 -5.40
C HIS A 55 -2.50 15.51 -6.10
N VAL A 56 -3.13 14.59 -5.37
CA VAL A 56 -3.69 13.34 -5.91
C VAL A 56 -5.12 13.57 -6.38
N LEU A 57 -5.33 13.48 -7.69
CA LEU A 57 -6.65 13.61 -8.33
C LEU A 57 -7.45 12.31 -8.25
N PHE A 58 -6.76 11.17 -8.32
CA PHE A 58 -7.39 9.85 -8.23
C PHE A 58 -6.43 8.84 -7.60
N ALA A 59 -6.93 8.08 -6.62
CA ALA A 59 -6.28 6.89 -6.11
C ALA A 59 -7.33 5.79 -5.88
N GLY A 60 -7.12 4.65 -6.51
CA GLY A 60 -8.00 3.49 -6.36
C GLY A 60 -7.25 2.19 -6.59
N TYR A 61 -7.60 1.16 -5.82
CA TYR A 61 -7.03 -0.17 -6.00
C TYR A 61 -8.11 -1.21 -6.22
N LYS A 62 -7.75 -2.31 -6.86
CA LYS A 62 -8.61 -3.49 -7.01
C LYS A 62 -7.78 -4.77 -6.95
N GLN A 63 -8.36 -5.82 -6.41
CA GLN A 63 -7.85 -7.18 -6.55
C GLN A 63 -8.49 -7.81 -7.79
N PRO A 64 -7.73 -8.21 -8.83
CA PRO A 64 -8.31 -8.74 -10.07
C PRO A 64 -9.19 -9.97 -9.87
N HIS A 65 -8.77 -10.86 -8.97
CA HIS A 65 -9.50 -12.08 -8.62
C HIS A 65 -9.16 -12.52 -7.18
N PRO A 66 -10.12 -13.02 -6.37
CA PRO A 66 -9.87 -13.46 -5.00
C PRO A 66 -8.81 -14.56 -4.81
N LEU A 67 -8.65 -15.41 -5.82
CA LEU A 67 -7.64 -16.48 -5.82
C LEU A 67 -6.28 -16.03 -6.37
N GLU A 68 -6.15 -14.78 -6.82
CA GLU A 68 -4.88 -14.21 -7.25
C GLU A 68 -4.35 -13.26 -6.19
N HIS A 69 -3.17 -13.56 -5.66
CA HIS A 69 -2.51 -12.76 -4.64
C HIS A 69 -1.79 -11.57 -5.28
N LYS A 70 -2.54 -10.58 -5.75
CA LYS A 70 -2.03 -9.29 -6.22
C LYS A 70 -3.12 -8.24 -6.19
N PHE A 71 -2.74 -6.98 -6.01
CA PHE A 71 -3.64 -5.85 -6.26
C PHE A 71 -3.06 -4.90 -7.30
N ILE A 72 -3.95 -4.20 -7.99
CA ILE A 72 -3.63 -3.18 -8.98
C ILE A 72 -4.07 -1.84 -8.40
N LEU A 73 -3.12 -0.94 -8.21
CA LEU A 73 -3.31 0.43 -7.74
C LEU A 73 -3.15 1.40 -8.91
N ARG A 74 -4.12 2.28 -9.11
CA ARG A 74 -4.08 3.34 -10.12
C ARG A 74 -4.06 4.68 -9.42
N ILE A 75 -3.08 5.50 -9.80
CA ILE A 75 -2.84 6.83 -9.23
C ILE A 75 -2.79 7.84 -10.37
N GLN A 76 -3.48 8.97 -10.18
CA GLN A 76 -3.40 10.14 -11.05
C GLN A 76 -3.16 11.37 -10.19
N THR A 77 -2.21 12.20 -10.59
CA THR A 77 -1.81 13.41 -9.86
C THR A 77 -1.92 14.66 -10.73
N THR A 78 -1.89 15.84 -10.11
CA THR A 78 -1.74 17.13 -10.79
C THR A 78 -0.39 17.22 -11.50
N ALA A 79 -0.23 18.15 -12.45
CA ALA A 79 1.03 18.31 -13.20
C ALA A 79 2.25 18.68 -12.34
N GLU A 80 2.03 19.07 -11.08
CA GLU A 80 3.06 19.49 -10.13
C GLU A 80 3.75 18.32 -9.42
N SER A 81 3.15 17.12 -9.42
CA SER A 81 3.70 15.93 -8.79
C SER A 81 3.54 14.70 -9.67
N THR A 82 4.49 13.76 -9.61
CA THR A 82 4.35 12.50 -10.33
C THR A 82 3.61 11.44 -9.48
N PRO A 83 2.87 10.50 -10.09
CA PRO A 83 2.23 9.41 -9.37
C PRO A 83 3.20 8.55 -8.55
N HIS A 84 4.48 8.50 -8.97
CA HIS A 84 5.52 7.79 -8.26
C HIS A 84 5.95 8.53 -6.98
N GLU A 85 6.15 9.85 -7.06
CA GLU A 85 6.48 10.68 -5.89
C GLU A 85 5.32 10.68 -4.88
N ALA A 86 4.08 10.84 -5.34
CA ALA A 86 2.91 10.77 -4.46
C ALA A 86 2.83 9.43 -3.72
N LEU A 87 3.13 8.31 -4.39
CA LEU A 87 3.21 7.00 -3.75
C LEU A 87 4.34 6.90 -2.71
N MET A 88 5.53 7.42 -3.03
CA MET A 88 6.67 7.41 -2.10
C MET A 88 6.41 8.28 -0.87
N ASN A 89 5.82 9.47 -1.06
CA ASN A 89 5.43 10.38 0.03
C ASN A 89 4.39 9.71 0.92
N ALA A 90 3.33 9.14 0.33
CA ALA A 90 2.31 8.41 1.09
C ALA A 90 2.90 7.26 1.93
N ILE A 91 3.82 6.46 1.37
CA ILE A 91 4.46 5.39 2.12
C ILE A 91 5.31 5.94 3.27
N THR A 92 6.07 7.01 3.03
CA THR A 92 6.93 7.63 4.04
C THR A 92 6.11 8.20 5.20
N ASP A 93 5.02 8.90 4.88
CA ASP A 93 4.10 9.44 5.89
C ASP A 93 3.43 8.32 6.70
N LEU A 94 3.03 7.23 6.03
CA LEU A 94 2.42 6.09 6.70
C LEU A 94 3.40 5.41 7.66
N LEU A 95 4.68 5.27 7.28
CA LEU A 95 5.72 4.74 8.16
C LEU A 95 5.94 5.62 9.39
N ALA A 96 5.93 6.94 9.22
CA ALA A 96 6.04 7.88 10.32
C ALA A 96 4.82 7.80 11.27
N GLU A 97 3.60 7.70 10.71
CA GLU A 97 2.36 7.54 11.48
C GLU A 97 2.39 6.25 12.32
N LEU A 98 2.81 5.13 11.72
CA LEU A 98 2.93 3.84 12.41
C LEU A 98 4.02 3.85 13.49
N SER A 99 5.15 4.50 13.23
CA SER A 99 6.24 4.61 14.22
C SER A 99 5.80 5.41 15.44
N LEU A 100 5.11 6.54 15.22
CA LEU A 100 4.57 7.35 16.31
C LEU A 100 3.48 6.60 17.09
N PHE A 101 2.64 5.82 16.39
CA PHE A 101 1.65 4.98 17.02
C PHE A 101 2.30 3.92 17.93
N GLU A 102 3.34 3.24 17.45
CA GLU A 102 4.06 2.23 18.22
C GLU A 102 4.69 2.81 19.49
N GLU A 103 5.33 3.98 19.38
CA GLU A 103 5.93 4.70 20.52
C GLU A 103 4.87 5.03 21.58
N ARG A 104 3.78 5.70 21.19
CA ARG A 104 2.69 6.07 22.11
C ARG A 104 2.01 4.86 22.73
N PHE A 105 1.87 3.78 21.96
CA PHE A 105 1.29 2.55 22.45
C PHE A 105 2.17 1.90 23.52
N LYS A 106 3.50 1.89 23.34
CA LYS A 106 4.46 1.39 24.34
C LYS A 106 4.44 2.23 25.62
N GLU A 107 4.36 3.55 25.50
CA GLU A 107 4.22 4.46 26.65
C GLU A 107 2.94 4.16 27.43
N ALA A 108 1.80 4.07 26.74
CA ALA A 108 0.51 3.77 27.36
C ALA A 108 0.49 2.39 28.07
N ILE A 109 1.16 1.38 27.51
CA ILE A 109 1.32 0.07 28.18
C ILE A 109 2.14 0.21 29.45
N LYS A 110 3.23 0.98 29.43
CA LYS A 110 4.09 1.18 30.59
C LYS A 110 3.32 1.87 31.71
N GLU A 111 2.64 2.97 31.42
CA GLU A 111 1.79 3.69 32.38
C GLU A 111 0.71 2.77 32.98
N LYS A 112 0.06 1.94 32.14
CA LYS A 112 -0.97 1.02 32.61
C LYS A 112 -0.42 -0.04 33.56
N THR A 113 0.79 -0.54 33.30
CA THR A 113 1.44 -1.57 34.12
C THR A 113 1.92 -0.99 35.45
N GLU A 114 2.48 0.22 35.46
CA GLU A 114 2.94 0.91 36.67
C GLU A 114 1.79 1.40 37.55
N GLY A 115 0.63 1.73 36.97
CA GLY A 115 -0.58 2.12 37.72
C GLY A 115 -1.45 0.97 38.22
N LEU A 116 -1.01 -0.28 38.04
CA LEU A 116 -1.67 -1.50 38.52
C LEU A 116 -1.02 -2.08 39.79
N ASP A 117 0.13 -1.55 40.22
CA ASP A 117 0.74 -1.73 41.54
C ASP A 117 0.23 -0.67 42.54
#